data_AF-A0A850V0M2-F1
#
_entry.id   AF-A0A850V0M2-F1
#
_cell.length_a   1.000
_cell.length_b   1.000
_cell.length_c   1.000
_cell.angle_alpha   90.00
_cell.angle_beta   90.00
_cell.angle_gamma   90.00
#
_symmetry.space_group_name_H-M   'P 1'
#
loop_
_entity.id
_entity.type
_entity.pdbx_description
1 polymer ?
#
loop_
_entity_poly.entity_id
_entity_poly.type
_entity_poly.pdbx_seq_one_letter_code
_entity_poly.pdbx_strand_id
1 'polypeptide(L)' 'LSDTLNQRVIGQRHALDLIARRVRTSRARLDDPNKPVGVFLLAGPSGVGKTETALALAETLYGGEQNVITINMSEFQESH' A
#
# COMPACT_ATOMS: atom_id res chain seq x y z
N LEU A 1 11.33 3.62 5.16
CA LEU A 1 10.03 3.19 4.62
C LEU A 1 9.71 1.77 5.04
N SER A 2 10.36 0.72 4.51
CA SER A 2 10.06 -0.66 4.95
C SER A 2 10.15 -0.82 6.47
N ASP A 3 11.20 -0.27 7.11
CA ASP A 3 11.35 -0.36 8.58
C ASP A 3 10.23 0.35 9.34
N THR A 4 9.84 1.53 8.86
CA THR A 4 8.68 2.28 9.36
C THR A 4 7.40 1.46 9.25
N LEU A 5 7.14 0.86 8.08
CA LEU A 5 5.95 0.02 7.88
C LEU A 5 5.98 -1.24 8.76
N ASN A 6 7.16 -1.81 8.98
CA ASN A 6 7.34 -3.04 9.76
C ASN A 6 7.13 -2.81 11.27
N GLN A 7 7.10 -1.56 11.75
CA GLN A 7 6.69 -1.24 13.12
C GLN A 7 5.18 -1.50 13.34
N ARG A 8 4.39 -1.46 12.26
CA ARG A 8 2.92 -1.57 12.30
C ARG A 8 2.42 -2.88 11.67
N VAL A 9 3.04 -3.33 10.57
CA VAL A 9 2.73 -4.59 9.88
C VAL A 9 3.84 -5.60 10.13
N ILE A 10 3.64 -6.46 11.13
CA ILE A 10 4.68 -7.40 11.60
C ILE A 10 4.63 -8.72 10.81
N GLY A 11 5.79 -9.30 10.51
CA GLY A 11 5.91 -10.61 9.87
C GLY A 11 5.77 -10.60 8.35
N GLN A 12 5.62 -9.44 7.72
CA GLN A 12 5.46 -9.28 6.27
C GLN A 12 6.66 -8.60 5.59
N ARG A 13 7.85 -8.70 6.18
CA ARG A 13 9.09 -8.00 5.76
C ARG A 13 9.33 -8.04 4.25
N HIS A 14 9.24 -9.22 3.64
CA HIS A 14 9.47 -9.38 2.21
C HIS A 14 8.52 -8.53 1.35
N ALA A 15 7.21 -8.55 1.65
CA ALA A 15 6.22 -7.74 0.94
C ALA A 15 6.46 -6.24 1.16
N LEU A 16 6.77 -5.83 2.40
CA LEU A 16 7.06 -4.43 2.73
C LEU A 16 8.31 -3.90 2.02
N ASP A 17 9.34 -4.74 1.84
CA ASP A 17 10.55 -4.38 1.11
C ASP A 17 10.29 -4.14 -0.38
N LEU A 18 9.44 -4.97 -1.01
CA LEU A 18 9.03 -4.80 -2.40
C LEU A 18 8.26 -3.50 -2.61
N ILE A 19 7.29 -3.22 -1.73
CA ILE A 19 6.53 -1.96 -1.73
C ILE A 19 7.48 -0.78 -1.56
N ALA A 20 8.36 -0.82 -0.56
CA ALA A 20 9.27 0.27 -0.27
C ALA A 20 10.25 0.53 -1.43
N ARG A 21 10.73 -0.51 -2.12
CA ARG A 21 11.56 -0.39 -3.31
C ARG A 21 10.81 0.31 -4.44
N ARG A 22 9.57 -0.09 -4.72
CA ARG A 22 8.75 0.53 -5.79
C ARG A 22 8.51 2.02 -5.52
N VAL A 23 8.11 2.37 -4.29
CA VAL A 23 7.88 3.76 -3.87
C VAL A 23 9.15 4.61 -4.00
N ARG A 24 10.31 4.10 -3.53
CA ARG A 24 11.60 4.82 -3.68
C ARG A 24 11.97 5.05 -5.14
N THR A 25 11.74 4.07 -6.00
CA THR A 25 12.04 4.16 -7.44
C THR A 25 11.20 5.25 -8.11
N SER A 26 9.89 5.30 -7.82
CA SER A 26 9.01 6.34 -8.33
C SER A 26 9.40 7.73 -7.81
N ARG A 27 9.71 7.88 -6.51
CA ARG A 27 10.13 9.17 -5.93
C ARG A 27 11.47 9.69 -6.48
N ALA A 28 12.36 8.79 -6.90
CA ALA A 28 13.61 9.16 -7.56
C ALA A 28 13.43 9.65 -9.01
N ARG A 29 12.18 9.75 -9.51
CA ARG A 29 11.83 10.12 -10.90
C ARG A 29 12.51 9.21 -11.94
N LEU A 30 12.79 7.97 -11.56
CA LEU A 30 13.36 6.94 -12.42
C LEU A 30 12.27 6.18 -13.20
N ASP A 31 11.04 6.68 -13.21
CA ASP A 31 9.88 6.09 -13.85
C ASP A 31 9.05 7.19 -14.52
N ASP A 32 8.15 6.78 -15.41
CA ASP A 32 7.25 7.67 -16.14
C ASP A 32 6.38 8.50 -15.16
N PRO A 33 6.42 9.84 -15.23
CA PRO A 33 5.65 10.71 -14.33
C PRO A 33 4.13 10.57 -14.50
N ASN A 34 3.66 9.99 -15.59
CA ASN A 34 2.23 9.74 -15.82
C ASN A 34 1.71 8.44 -15.20
N LYS A 35 2.60 7.62 -14.63
CA LYS A 35 2.22 6.34 -14.01
C LYS A 35 2.01 6.48 -12.50
N PRO A 36 1.12 5.65 -11.90
CA PRO A 36 0.99 5.60 -10.45
C PRO A 36 2.32 5.25 -9.76
N VAL A 37 2.53 5.81 -8.57
CA VAL A 37 3.71 5.54 -7.71
C VAL A 37 3.94 4.04 -7.50
N GLY A 38 2.85 3.28 -7.40
CA GLY A 38 2.86 1.82 -7.36
C GLY A 38 1.45 1.28 -7.48
N VAL A 39 1.33 0.12 -8.12
CA VAL A 39 0.09 -0.66 -8.17
C VAL A 39 0.42 -2.00 -7.53
N PHE A 40 -0.34 -2.39 -6.51
CA PHE A 40 -0.07 -3.58 -5.72
C PHE A 40 -1.34 -4.40 -5.57
N LEU A 41 -1.23 -5.71 -5.74
CA LEU A 41 -2.24 -6.67 -5.32
C LEU A 41 -1.73 -7.36 -4.06
N LEU A 42 -2.34 -7.06 -2.91
CA LEU A 42 -2.04 -7.73 -1.66
C LEU A 42 -2.99 -8.93 -1.53
N ALA A 43 -2.44 -10.14 -1.60
CA ALA A 43 -3.21 -11.39 -1.52
C ALA A 43 -2.74 -12.24 -0.34
N GLY A 44 -3.69 -12.88 0.36
CA GLY A 44 -3.41 -13.73 1.51
C GLY A 44 -4.62 -13.87 2.44
N PRO A 45 -4.54 -14.72 3.48
CA PRO A 45 -5.63 -14.96 4.44
C PRO A 45 -6.14 -13.69 5.13
N SER A 46 -7.33 -13.73 5.71
CA SER A 46 -7.84 -12.61 6.53
C SER A 46 -6.91 -12.34 7.72
N GLY A 47 -6.82 -11.09 8.16
CA GLY A 47 -6.03 -10.70 9.34
C GLY A 47 -4.52 -10.55 9.15
N VAL A 48 -3.95 -10.88 7.98
CA VAL A 48 -2.48 -10.82 7.75
C VAL A 48 -1.90 -9.41 7.52
N GLY A 49 -2.73 -8.36 7.62
CA GLY A 49 -2.27 -6.96 7.49
C GLY A 49 -2.36 -6.34 6.08
N LYS A 50 -3.20 -6.88 5.19
CA LYS A 50 -3.41 -6.32 3.83
C LYS A 50 -3.90 -4.86 3.86
N THR A 51 -5.05 -4.63 4.50
CA THR A 51 -5.63 -3.29 4.68
C THR A 51 -4.71 -2.41 5.51
N GLU A 52 -4.13 -2.97 6.58
CA GLU A 52 -3.20 -2.27 7.46
C GLU A 52 -1.97 -1.71 6.71
N THR A 53 -1.46 -2.46 5.72
CA THR A 53 -0.36 -2.02 4.87
C THR A 53 -0.74 -0.77 4.07
N ALA A 54 -1.97 -0.69 3.56
CA ALA A 54 -2.44 0.48 2.83
C ALA A 54 -2.56 1.71 3.74
N LEU A 55 -3.10 1.54 4.95
CA LEU A 55 -3.23 2.61 5.95
C LEU A 55 -1.85 3.12 6.41
N ALA A 56 -0.94 2.20 6.74
CA ALA A 56 0.43 2.53 7.14
C ALA A 56 1.21 3.28 6.03
N LEU A 57 0.97 2.93 4.76
CA LEU A 57 1.52 3.66 3.62
C LEU A 57 0.97 5.08 3.54
N ALA A 58 -0.33 5.27 3.75
CA ALA A 58 -0.93 6.59 3.70
C ALA A 58 -0.45 7.50 4.82
N GLU A 59 -0.34 6.95 6.03
CA GLU A 59 0.26 7.65 7.16
C GLU A 59 1.71 8.06 6.86
N THR A 60 2.54 7.12 6.41
CA THR A 60 3.97 7.36 6.17
C THR A 60 4.25 8.28 4.99
N LEU A 61 3.43 8.23 3.93
CA LEU A 61 3.71 8.92 2.67
C LEU A 61 2.93 10.22 2.51
N TYR A 62 1.75 10.33 3.14
CA TYR A 62 0.81 11.44 2.93
C TYR A 62 0.39 12.13 4.24
N GLY A 63 0.91 11.69 5.40
CA GLY A 63 0.72 12.38 6.69
C GLY A 63 -0.58 12.03 7.40
N GLY A 64 -1.20 10.90 7.05
CA GLY A 64 -2.31 10.35 7.82
C GLY A 64 -3.14 9.31 7.06
N GLU A 65 -3.81 8.44 7.81
CA GLU A 65 -4.69 7.39 7.28
C GLU A 65 -5.91 7.96 6.57
N GLN A 66 -6.39 9.14 6.97
CA GLN A 66 -7.50 9.83 6.33
C GLN A 66 -7.23 10.19 4.86
N ASN A 67 -5.97 10.09 4.41
CA ASN A 67 -5.60 10.31 3.01
C ASN A 67 -5.78 9.07 2.14
N VAL A 68 -6.44 8.01 2.65
CA VAL A 68 -6.87 6.86 1.87
C VAL A 68 -8.27 7.08 1.31
N ILE A 69 -8.40 6.87 0.00
CA ILE A 69 -9.71 6.68 -0.63
C ILE A 69 -9.99 5.18 -0.66
N THR A 70 -11.03 4.75 0.05
CA THR A 70 -11.44 3.34 0.12
C THR A 70 -12.64 3.11 -0.79
N ILE A 71 -12.54 2.11 -1.65
CA ILE A 71 -13.65 1.61 -2.45
C ILE A 71 -13.98 0.21 -1.96
N ASN A 72 -15.18 0.03 -1.41
CA ASN A 72 -15.64 -1.27 -0.93
C ASN A 72 -16.16 -2.09 -2.11
N MET A 73 -15.33 -2.99 -2.63
CA MET A 73 -15.69 -3.80 -3.80
C MET A 73 -16.90 -4.73 -3.57
N SER A 74 -17.25 -5.04 -2.32
CA SER A 74 -18.44 -5.83 -2.01
C SER A 74 -19.74 -5.09 -2.37
N GLU A 75 -19.73 -3.75 -2.36
CA GLU A 75 -20.88 -2.91 -2.73
C GLU A 75 -21.09 -2.84 -4.26
N PHE A 76 -20.13 -3.31 -5.05
CA PHE A 76 -20.17 -3.31 -6.51
C PHE A 76 -20.41 -4.71 -7.11
N GLN A 77 -20.89 -5.66 -6.30
CA GLN A 77 -21.16 -7.03 -6.74
C GLN A 77 -22.50 -7.20 -7.45
N GLU A 78 -23.44 -6.27 -7.27
CA GLU A 78 -24.72 -6.32 -7.98
C GLU A 78 -24.51 -5.89 -9.44
N SER A 79 -24.81 -6.82 -10.35
CA SER A 79 -24.94 -6.52 -11.77
C SER A 79 -26.24 -5.73 -11.94
N HIS A 80 -26.16 -4.44 -12.25
CA HIS A 80 -27.27 -3.73 -12.87
C HIS A 80 -27.51 -4.28 -14.28
#